data_AF-A0A1B3ZDT5-F1
#
_entry.id   AF-A0A1B3ZDT5-F1
#
_cell.length_a   1.000
_cell.length_b   1.000
_cell.length_c   1.000
_cell.angle_alpha   90.00
_cell.angle_beta   90.00
_cell.angle_gamma   90.00
#
_symmetry.space_group_name_H-M   'P 1'
#
loop_
_entity.id
_entity.type
_entity.pdbx_description
1 polymer ?
#
loop_
_entity_poly.entity_id
_entity_poly.type
_entity_poly.pdbx_seq_one_letter_code
_entity_poly.pdbx_strand_id
1 'polypeptide(L)'
;MSANARREFAQLLAGARSALECPDGPDHETRLRLISHLERAESLLDMHVVPWEIAVHIGQIDHRHGAELFAALDRDVLMAQVGAYRRLWWSEIEDKRDPAALDNDMVASIYFSQNQSECLATEIISIPGPESNVAAPVQGGRYLSISTHHVLPSTGDLLDAWAQLPPDQRPLRIADTGYGWFVRTDAGVQVPTAQVPSDLVAALSFARAHGFRYLLLDRDADELDELDHFDW
;
A
#
# COMPACT_ATOMS: atom_id res chain seq x y z
N MET A 1 0.51 -15.49 -14.00
CA MET A 1 -0.60 -14.65 -14.52
C MET A 1 0.01 -13.46 -15.27
N SER A 2 0.15 -13.50 -16.60
CA SER A 2 1.35 -12.95 -17.25
C SER A 2 1.23 -11.80 -18.27
N ALA A 3 0.07 -11.22 -18.57
CA ALA A 3 0.00 -10.02 -19.43
C ALA A 3 -1.29 -9.21 -19.23
N ASN A 4 -2.39 -9.92 -18.97
CA ASN A 4 -3.69 -9.30 -18.77
C ASN A 4 -3.74 -8.43 -17.50
N ALA A 5 -3.17 -8.93 -16.40
CA ALA A 5 -3.11 -8.19 -15.13
C ALA A 5 -2.34 -6.86 -15.24
N ARG A 6 -1.21 -6.83 -15.96
CA ARG A 6 -0.44 -5.60 -16.20
C ARG A 6 -1.26 -4.57 -17.01
N ARG A 7 -2.00 -5.04 -18.01
CA ARG A 7 -2.86 -4.19 -18.84
C ARG A 7 -4.06 -3.65 -18.06
N GLU A 8 -4.72 -4.50 -17.27
CA GLU A 8 -5.83 -4.12 -16.39
C GLU A 8 -5.39 -3.09 -15.35
N PHE A 9 -4.22 -3.30 -14.73
CA PHE A 9 -3.64 -2.35 -13.78
C PHE A 9 -3.30 -1.01 -14.45
N ALA A 10 -2.73 -1.03 -15.66
CA ALA A 10 -2.47 0.18 -16.42
C ALA A 10 -3.75 0.95 -16.78
N GLN A 11 -4.83 0.25 -17.14
CA GLN A 11 -6.14 0.85 -17.42
C GLN A 11 -6.74 1.49 -16.16
N LEU A 12 -6.61 0.82 -15.00
CA LEU A 12 -7.05 1.37 -13.72
C LEU A 12 -6.31 2.67 -13.38
N LEU A 13 -4.98 2.69 -13.49
CA LEU A 13 -4.17 3.88 -13.26
C LEU A 13 -4.51 5.01 -14.25
N ALA A 14 -4.74 4.68 -15.53
CA ALA A 14 -5.17 5.67 -16.51
C ALA A 14 -6.54 6.28 -16.18
N GLY A 15 -7.48 5.47 -15.67
CA GLY A 15 -8.76 5.94 -15.15
C GLY A 15 -8.58 6.86 -13.95
N ALA A 16 -7.74 6.48 -12.99
CA ALA A 16 -7.42 7.28 -11.81
C ALA A 16 -6.83 8.65 -12.20
N ARG A 17 -5.83 8.67 -13.09
CA ARG A 17 -5.25 9.92 -13.62
C ARG A 17 -6.31 10.80 -14.28
N SER A 18 -7.13 10.23 -15.16
CA SER A 18 -8.16 10.99 -15.87
C SER A 18 -9.17 11.64 -14.92
N ALA A 19 -9.50 10.96 -13.81
CA ALA A 19 -10.38 11.50 -12.77
C ALA A 19 -9.72 12.63 -11.96
N LEU A 20 -8.40 12.58 -11.75
CA LEU A 20 -7.64 13.65 -11.09
C LEU A 20 -7.49 14.89 -11.98
N GLU A 21 -7.24 14.69 -13.28
CA GLU A 21 -7.11 15.77 -14.26
C GLU A 21 -8.46 16.46 -14.55
N CYS A 22 -9.57 15.73 -14.46
CA CYS A 22 -10.91 16.24 -14.69
C CYS A 22 -11.88 15.83 -13.57
N PRO A 23 -11.89 16.55 -12.43
CA PRO A 23 -12.68 16.19 -11.25
C PRO A 23 -14.19 16.14 -11.52
N ASP A 24 -14.69 17.02 -12.40
CA ASP A 24 -16.09 17.12 -12.79
C ASP A 24 -16.46 16.20 -13.97
N GLY A 25 -15.48 15.51 -14.56
CA GLY A 25 -15.66 14.68 -15.75
C GLY A 25 -16.49 13.41 -15.53
N PRO A 26 -16.15 12.55 -14.55
CA PRO A 26 -16.91 11.33 -14.30
C PRO A 26 -18.17 11.59 -13.47
N ASP A 27 -19.27 10.95 -13.85
CA ASP A 27 -20.47 10.92 -13.02
C ASP A 27 -20.23 10.18 -11.68
N HIS A 28 -21.18 10.32 -10.75
CA HIS A 28 -21.05 9.77 -9.41
C HIS A 28 -20.85 8.24 -9.41
N GLU A 29 -21.54 7.52 -10.31
CA GLU A 29 -21.46 6.06 -10.40
C GLU A 29 -20.09 5.60 -10.92
N THR A 30 -19.56 6.28 -11.94
CA THR A 30 -18.23 6.02 -12.50
C THR A 30 -17.14 6.27 -11.46
N ARG A 31 -17.27 7.34 -10.66
CA ARG A 31 -16.34 7.64 -9.57
C ARG A 31 -16.35 6.55 -8.49
N LEU A 32 -17.53 6.06 -8.09
CA LEU A 32 -17.65 4.96 -7.13
C LEU A 32 -17.05 3.65 -7.65
N ARG A 33 -17.28 3.31 -8.92
CA ARG A 33 -16.66 2.13 -9.55
C ARG A 33 -15.14 2.23 -9.58
N LEU A 34 -14.60 3.41 -9.90
CA LEU A 34 -13.16 3.65 -9.91
C LEU A 34 -12.55 3.50 -8.51
N ILE A 35 -13.18 4.07 -7.48
CA ILE A 35 -12.75 3.90 -6.07
C ILE A 35 -12.73 2.43 -5.69
N SER A 36 -13.80 1.68 -5.97
CA SER A 36 -13.85 0.24 -5.65
C SER A 36 -12.78 -0.58 -6.37
N HIS A 37 -12.47 -0.24 -7.62
CA HIS A 37 -11.40 -0.91 -8.36
C HIS A 37 -10.01 -0.56 -7.79
N LEU A 38 -9.79 0.68 -7.33
CA LEU A 38 -8.56 1.10 -6.66
C LEU A 38 -8.37 0.35 -5.33
N GLU A 39 -9.40 0.33 -4.46
CA GLU A 39 -9.37 -0.42 -3.19
C GLU A 39 -9.05 -1.91 -3.41
N ARG A 40 -9.62 -2.50 -4.46
CA ARG A 40 -9.35 -3.89 -4.81
C ARG A 40 -7.93 -4.09 -5.30
N ALA A 41 -7.38 -3.16 -6.07
CA ALA A 41 -6.01 -3.22 -6.53
C ALA A 41 -5.01 -3.02 -5.38
N GLU A 42 -5.27 -2.10 -4.45
CA GLU A 42 -4.50 -1.92 -3.21
C GLU A 42 -4.47 -3.21 -2.40
N SER A 43 -5.64 -3.84 -2.20
CA SER A 43 -5.75 -5.13 -1.51
C SER A 43 -4.97 -6.25 -2.22
N LEU A 44 -4.87 -6.21 -3.56
CA LEU A 44 -4.10 -7.20 -4.31
C LEU A 44 -2.60 -6.99 -4.16
N LEU A 45 -2.14 -5.73 -4.19
CA LEU A 45 -0.73 -5.36 -4.04
C LEU A 45 -0.20 -5.61 -2.62
N ASP A 46 -1.03 -5.40 -1.60
CA ASP A 46 -0.68 -5.71 -0.20
C ASP A 46 -0.47 -7.22 0.03
N MET A 47 -1.15 -8.04 -0.79
CA MET A 47 -1.19 -9.49 -0.64
C MET A 47 -0.28 -10.24 -1.63
N HIS A 48 0.11 -9.61 -2.73
CA HIS A 48 0.83 -10.26 -3.83
C HIS A 48 1.96 -9.37 -4.34
N VAL A 49 3.12 -9.98 -4.55
CA VAL A 49 4.22 -9.31 -5.24
C VAL A 49 3.84 -9.07 -6.69
N VAL A 50 4.17 -7.87 -7.20
CA VAL A 50 3.93 -7.47 -8.59
C VAL A 50 4.65 -8.45 -9.55
N PRO A 51 3.93 -9.23 -10.38
CA PRO A 51 4.52 -10.33 -11.13
C PRO A 51 5.14 -9.92 -12.47
N TRP A 52 5.29 -8.62 -12.72
CA TRP A 52 5.81 -8.11 -13.98
C TRP A 52 7.10 -7.32 -13.77
N GLU A 53 7.98 -7.40 -14.77
CA GLU A 53 9.23 -6.65 -14.84
C GLU A 53 8.98 -5.14 -14.88
N ILE A 54 9.80 -4.41 -14.12
CA ILE A 54 9.79 -2.95 -14.04
C ILE A 54 11.14 -2.44 -14.51
N ALA A 55 11.13 -1.50 -15.45
CA ALA A 55 12.33 -0.77 -15.86
C ALA A 55 12.56 0.38 -14.87
N VAL A 56 13.80 0.50 -14.38
CA VAL A 56 14.23 1.57 -13.46
C VAL A 56 15.43 2.28 -14.08
N HIS A 57 15.38 3.60 -14.12
CA HIS A 57 16.49 4.45 -14.48
C HIS A 57 17.41 4.62 -13.28
N ILE A 58 18.68 4.27 -13.42
CA ILE A 58 19.71 4.39 -12.40
C ILE A 58 20.71 5.47 -12.81
N GLY A 59 21.09 6.31 -11.87
CA GLY A 59 22.18 7.26 -12.00
C GLY A 59 23.21 7.01 -10.91
N GLN A 60 24.46 6.84 -11.28
CA GLN A 60 25.59 6.70 -10.35
C GLN A 60 26.54 7.88 -10.56
N ILE A 61 26.85 8.59 -9.48
CA ILE A 61 27.88 9.63 -9.47
C ILE A 61 29.07 9.10 -8.70
N ASP A 62 30.17 8.83 -9.39
CA ASP A 62 31.43 8.50 -8.74
C ASP A 62 32.17 9.78 -8.38
N HIS A 63 32.63 9.87 -7.13
CA HIS A 63 33.44 10.98 -6.64
C HIS A 63 34.51 10.50 -5.65
N ARG A 64 35.40 11.41 -5.22
CA ARG A 64 36.58 11.08 -4.39
C ARG A 64 36.30 10.40 -3.05
N HIS A 65 35.05 10.35 -2.60
CA HIS A 65 34.65 9.82 -1.30
C HIS A 65 33.70 8.62 -1.40
N GLY A 66 33.36 8.16 -2.61
CA GLY A 66 32.42 7.08 -2.82
C GLY A 66 31.56 7.30 -4.05
N ALA A 67 30.43 6.60 -4.08
CA ALA A 67 29.42 6.71 -5.13
C ALA A 67 28.08 7.13 -4.51
N GLU A 68 27.41 8.07 -5.17
CA GLU A 68 26.02 8.42 -4.87
C GLU A 68 25.11 7.75 -5.91
N LEU A 69 24.04 7.09 -5.45
CA LEU A 69 23.14 6.32 -6.29
C LEU A 69 21.75 6.93 -6.30
N PHE A 70 21.19 7.10 -7.49
CA PHE A 70 19.86 7.60 -7.74
C PHE A 70 19.07 6.57 -8.53
N ALA A 71 17.79 6.43 -8.21
CA ALA A 71 16.89 5.51 -8.90
C ALA A 71 15.52 6.17 -9.10
N ALA A 72 14.98 6.08 -10.31
CA ALA A 72 13.64 6.55 -10.62
C ALA A 72 12.97 5.69 -11.69
N LEU A 73 11.63 5.70 -11.71
CA LEU A 73 10.84 5.01 -12.76
C LEU A 73 10.82 5.79 -14.08
N ASP A 74 11.27 7.04 -14.07
CA ASP A 74 11.26 7.94 -15.21
C ASP A 74 12.59 8.69 -15.30
N ARG A 75 13.06 8.92 -16.52
CA ARG A 75 14.34 9.60 -16.78
C ARG A 75 14.34 11.04 -16.26
N ASP A 76 13.27 11.79 -16.45
CA ASP A 76 13.22 13.21 -16.09
C ASP A 76 13.21 13.35 -14.57
N VAL A 77 12.57 12.41 -13.86
CA VAL A 77 12.65 12.31 -12.40
C VAL A 77 14.07 11.97 -11.93
N LEU A 78 14.74 11.01 -12.58
CA LEU A 78 16.14 10.70 -12.28
C LEU A 78 17.02 11.94 -12.45
N MET A 79 16.90 12.61 -13.59
CA MET A 79 17.68 13.81 -13.89
C MET A 79 17.34 14.96 -12.95
N ALA A 80 16.10 15.08 -12.47
CA ALA A 80 15.75 16.05 -11.44
C ALA A 80 16.49 15.81 -10.12
N GLN A 81 16.62 14.55 -9.68
CA GLN A 81 17.40 14.20 -8.49
C GLN A 81 18.89 14.51 -8.68
N VAL A 82 19.48 14.06 -9.79
CA VAL A 82 20.88 14.33 -10.14
C VAL A 82 21.13 15.84 -10.22
N GLY A 83 20.27 16.57 -10.93
CA GLY A 83 20.33 18.02 -11.08
C GLY A 83 20.27 18.71 -9.72
N ALA A 84 19.29 18.39 -8.88
CA ALA A 84 19.18 18.95 -7.53
C ALA A 84 20.46 18.72 -6.70
N TYR A 85 21.01 17.51 -6.75
CA TYR A 85 22.26 17.19 -6.06
C TYR A 85 23.44 18.02 -6.59
N ARG A 86 23.56 18.21 -7.91
CA ARG A 86 24.63 19.02 -8.51
C ARG A 86 24.49 20.51 -8.27
N ARG A 87 23.27 21.03 -8.10
CA ARG A 87 23.07 22.43 -7.70
C ARG A 87 23.65 22.72 -6.32
N LEU A 88 23.65 21.75 -5.40
CA LEU A 88 24.25 21.92 -4.06
C LEU A 88 25.76 22.12 -4.11
N TRP A 89 26.42 21.49 -5.07
CA TRP A 89 27.88 21.49 -5.21
C TRP A 89 28.36 22.38 -6.36
N TRP A 90 27.48 23.18 -6.97
CA TRP A 90 27.81 23.99 -8.16
C TRP A 90 29.01 24.92 -7.95
N SER A 91 29.28 25.33 -6.71
CA SER A 91 30.48 26.13 -6.38
C SER A 91 31.80 25.39 -6.56
N GLU A 92 31.80 24.07 -6.74
CA GLU A 92 33.00 23.26 -7.00
C GLU A 92 33.52 23.41 -8.44
N ILE A 93 32.72 23.96 -9.35
CA ILE A 93 33.11 24.31 -10.71
C ILE A 93 33.21 25.83 -10.88
N GLU A 94 34.09 26.30 -11.74
CA GLU A 94 34.26 27.74 -12.03
C GLU A 94 33.24 28.27 -13.06
N ASP A 95 31.96 27.87 -12.92
CA ASP A 95 30.89 28.32 -13.81
C ASP A 95 30.06 29.47 -13.19
N LYS A 96 29.96 30.58 -13.93
CA LYS A 96 29.29 31.81 -13.44
C LYS A 96 27.79 31.85 -13.69
N ARG A 97 27.23 30.87 -14.40
CA ARG A 97 25.78 30.81 -14.63
C ARG A 97 25.06 30.46 -13.33
N ASP A 98 23.85 30.98 -13.17
CA ASP A 98 22.97 30.58 -12.08
C ASP A 98 22.41 29.17 -12.36
N PRO A 99 22.76 28.16 -11.54
CA PRO A 99 22.29 26.80 -11.76
C PRO A 99 20.77 26.63 -11.57
N ALA A 100 20.10 27.55 -10.88
CA ALA A 100 18.65 27.51 -10.73
C ALA A 100 17.90 27.86 -12.04
N ALA A 101 18.56 28.59 -12.95
CA ALA A 101 18.00 28.97 -14.25
C ALA A 101 18.23 27.92 -15.35
N LEU A 102 18.97 26.84 -15.04
CA LEU A 102 19.32 25.79 -15.99
C LEU A 102 18.43 24.55 -15.79
N ASP A 103 18.09 23.88 -16.88
CA ASP A 103 17.44 22.57 -16.80
C ASP A 103 18.38 21.50 -16.23
N ASN A 104 17.81 20.38 -15.81
CA ASN A 104 18.53 19.35 -15.08
C ASN A 104 19.62 18.65 -15.89
N ASP A 105 19.36 18.41 -17.18
CA ASP A 105 20.33 17.82 -18.11
C ASP A 105 21.52 18.76 -18.34
N MET A 106 21.24 20.06 -18.50
CA MET A 106 22.24 21.10 -18.67
C MET A 106 23.11 21.26 -17.41
N VAL A 107 22.50 21.27 -16.22
CA VAL A 107 23.25 21.28 -14.94
C VAL A 107 24.20 20.09 -14.86
N ALA A 108 23.70 18.87 -15.11
CA ALA A 108 24.54 17.68 -15.06
C ALA A 108 25.68 17.75 -16.09
N SER A 109 25.36 18.06 -17.34
CA SER A 109 26.33 18.15 -18.43
C SER A 109 27.46 19.15 -18.14
N ILE A 110 27.11 20.36 -17.70
CA ILE A 110 28.10 21.39 -17.38
C ILE A 110 28.97 20.95 -16.21
N TYR A 111 28.36 20.46 -15.13
CA TYR A 111 29.07 20.07 -13.93
C TYR A 111 30.13 19.01 -14.22
N PHE A 112 29.73 17.89 -14.83
CA PHE A 112 30.65 16.78 -15.11
C PHE A 112 31.64 17.07 -16.23
N SER A 113 31.37 18.07 -17.09
CA SER A 113 32.36 18.52 -18.09
C SER A 113 33.50 19.32 -17.47
N GLN A 114 33.24 20.04 -16.38
CA GLN A 114 34.22 20.91 -15.72
C GLN A 114 34.85 20.25 -14.50
N ASN A 115 34.13 19.37 -13.80
CA ASN A 115 34.66 18.60 -12.69
C ASN A 115 35.16 17.23 -13.17
N GLN A 116 36.43 17.18 -13.61
CA GLN A 116 37.05 15.95 -14.13
C GLN A 116 37.29 14.86 -13.09
N SER A 117 37.10 15.17 -11.80
CA SER A 117 37.29 14.20 -10.71
C SER A 117 36.04 13.38 -10.40
N GLU A 118 34.92 13.71 -11.05
CA GLU A 118 33.64 13.06 -10.84
C GLU A 118 33.02 12.69 -12.19
N CYS A 119 32.27 11.59 -12.24
CA CYS A 119 31.56 11.19 -13.44
C CYS A 119 30.16 10.70 -13.10
N LEU A 120 29.23 10.96 -14.03
CA LEU A 120 27.88 10.43 -13.99
C LEU A 120 27.76 9.29 -15.01
N ALA A 121 27.35 8.13 -14.54
CA ALA A 121 26.87 7.04 -15.37
C ALA A 121 25.35 6.92 -15.20
N THR A 122 24.63 6.73 -16.30
CA THR A 122 23.20 6.42 -16.27
C THR A 122 22.93 5.15 -17.02
N GLU A 123 22.10 4.29 -16.46
CA GLU A 123 21.66 3.05 -17.08
C GLU A 123 20.17 2.80 -16.85
N ILE A 124 19.58 1.92 -17.66
CA ILE A 124 18.25 1.39 -17.42
C ILE A 124 18.42 -0.07 -17.04
N ILE A 125 18.01 -0.41 -15.82
CA ILE A 125 17.99 -1.79 -15.37
C ILE A 125 16.56 -2.31 -15.37
N SER A 126 16.42 -3.58 -15.70
CA SER A 126 15.19 -4.32 -15.57
C SER A 126 15.18 -5.05 -14.23
N ILE A 127 14.24 -4.69 -13.36
CA ILE A 127 13.96 -5.45 -12.14
C ILE A 127 12.95 -6.53 -12.53
N PRO A 128 13.35 -7.82 -12.57
CA PRO A 128 12.42 -8.88 -12.91
C PRO A 128 11.33 -8.96 -11.83
N GLY A 129 10.10 -9.30 -12.24
CA GLY A 129 9.11 -9.77 -11.28
C GLY A 129 9.66 -11.02 -10.57
N PRO A 130 9.24 -11.30 -9.33
CA PRO A 130 9.67 -12.52 -8.64
C PRO A 130 9.39 -13.73 -9.52
N GLU A 131 10.36 -14.64 -9.60
CA GLU A 131 10.14 -15.91 -10.27
C GLU A 131 8.88 -16.54 -9.68
N SER A 132 7.94 -16.90 -10.54
CA SER A 132 6.67 -17.48 -10.16
C SER A 132 6.91 -18.91 -9.69
N ASN A 133 7.63 -19.08 -8.58
CA ASN A 133 7.76 -20.35 -7.91
C ASN A 133 6.38 -20.63 -7.33
N VAL A 134 5.66 -21.56 -7.96
CA VAL A 134 4.30 -21.97 -7.60
C VAL A 134 4.36 -22.80 -6.30
N ALA A 135 4.91 -22.24 -5.22
CA ALA A 135 4.36 -22.46 -3.91
C ALA A 135 3.22 -21.45 -3.78
N ALA A 136 2.02 -21.89 -3.43
CA ALA A 136 0.94 -20.95 -3.13
C ALA A 136 1.53 -19.87 -2.19
N PRO A 137 1.45 -18.57 -2.54
CA PRO A 137 2.05 -17.54 -1.71
C PRO A 137 1.54 -17.73 -0.29
N VAL A 138 2.45 -17.75 0.69
CA VAL A 138 2.05 -17.78 2.10
C VAL A 138 1.17 -16.55 2.30
N GLN A 139 -0.12 -16.79 2.48
CA GLN A 139 -1.10 -15.73 2.56
C GLN A 139 -0.97 -15.08 3.95
N GLY A 140 -0.22 -13.99 4.04
CA GLY A 140 -0.12 -13.16 5.24
C GLY A 140 -1.31 -12.21 5.38
N GLY A 141 -1.58 -11.73 6.58
CA GLY A 141 -2.60 -10.70 6.82
C GLY A 141 -2.40 -10.06 8.19
N ARG A 142 -2.84 -8.80 8.33
CA ARG A 142 -2.81 -8.09 9.61
C ARG A 142 -4.09 -8.37 10.41
N TYR A 143 -3.93 -8.64 11.69
CA TYR A 143 -5.04 -8.72 12.65
C TYR A 143 -4.86 -7.67 13.75
N LEU A 144 -5.97 -7.16 14.25
CA LEU A 144 -6.02 -6.31 15.43
C LEU A 144 -6.38 -7.20 16.62
N SER A 145 -5.61 -7.16 17.70
CA SER A 145 -5.90 -7.87 18.94
C SER A 145 -6.38 -6.85 19.98
N ILE A 146 -7.59 -7.05 20.52
CA ILE A 146 -8.17 -6.18 21.56
C ILE A 146 -8.94 -7.00 22.58
N SER A 147 -9.14 -6.42 23.76
CA SER A 147 -9.86 -7.06 24.86
C SER A 147 -11.29 -7.48 24.50
N THR A 148 -11.79 -8.57 25.07
CA THR A 148 -13.22 -8.93 25.01
C THR A 148 -14.14 -7.90 25.67
N HIS A 149 -13.60 -7.02 26.52
CA HIS A 149 -14.36 -5.91 27.12
C HIS A 149 -14.91 -4.92 26.08
N HIS A 150 -14.51 -4.98 24.80
CA HIS A 150 -15.07 -4.14 23.73
C HIS A 150 -16.37 -4.65 23.09
N VAL A 151 -16.88 -5.77 23.57
CA VAL A 151 -18.19 -6.30 23.19
C VAL A 151 -18.99 -6.61 24.45
N LEU A 152 -20.32 -6.67 24.36
CA LEU A 152 -21.19 -7.06 25.47
C LEU A 152 -21.07 -8.58 25.74
N PRO A 153 -21.29 -9.05 26.98
CA PRO A 153 -21.37 -10.48 27.29
C PRO A 153 -22.37 -11.23 26.39
N SER A 154 -23.53 -10.61 26.09
CA SER A 154 -24.51 -11.18 25.16
C SER A 154 -24.02 -11.29 23.72
N THR A 155 -23.12 -10.40 23.31
CA THR A 155 -22.43 -10.49 22.02
C THR A 155 -21.43 -11.65 22.06
N GLY A 156 -20.75 -11.86 23.19
CA GLY A 156 -19.97 -13.07 23.47
C GLY A 156 -20.74 -14.36 23.26
N ASP A 157 -21.90 -14.49 23.90
CA ASP A 157 -22.78 -15.67 23.76
C ASP A 157 -23.18 -15.93 22.29
N LEU A 158 -23.42 -14.86 21.52
CA LEU A 158 -23.72 -14.96 20.09
C LEU A 158 -22.51 -15.41 19.28
N LEU A 159 -21.31 -14.90 19.59
CA LEU A 159 -20.06 -15.30 18.94
C LEU A 159 -19.76 -16.78 19.20
N ASP A 160 -19.97 -17.26 20.42
CA ASP A 160 -19.87 -18.68 20.76
C ASP A 160 -20.86 -19.52 19.94
N ALA A 161 -22.14 -19.13 19.93
CA ALA A 161 -23.15 -19.83 19.15
C ALA A 161 -22.79 -19.88 17.66
N TRP A 162 -22.31 -18.78 17.08
CA TRP A 162 -21.90 -18.72 15.67
C TRP A 162 -20.65 -19.54 15.38
N ALA A 163 -19.67 -19.61 16.30
CA ALA A 163 -18.48 -20.42 16.14
C ALA A 163 -18.79 -21.93 16.07
N GLN A 164 -19.86 -22.37 16.75
CA GLN A 164 -20.33 -23.76 16.72
C GLN A 164 -21.14 -24.12 15.46
N LEU A 165 -21.63 -23.14 14.69
CA LEU A 165 -22.36 -23.42 13.45
C LEU A 165 -21.43 -24.01 12.37
N PRO A 166 -21.96 -24.85 11.46
CA PRO A 166 -21.26 -25.25 10.25
C PRO A 166 -20.75 -24.02 9.46
N PRO A 167 -19.54 -24.06 8.85
CA PRO A 167 -18.93 -22.90 8.20
C PRO A 167 -19.82 -22.17 7.17
N ASP A 168 -20.69 -22.90 6.48
CA ASP A 168 -21.64 -22.41 5.48
C ASP A 168 -22.91 -21.76 6.09
N GLN A 169 -23.10 -21.90 7.40
CA GLN A 169 -24.22 -21.35 8.16
C GLN A 169 -23.80 -20.21 9.09
N ARG A 170 -22.49 -19.93 9.20
CA ARG A 170 -21.98 -18.88 10.08
C ARG A 170 -22.34 -17.50 9.52
N PRO A 171 -22.94 -16.61 10.32
CA PRO A 171 -23.20 -15.24 9.91
C PRO A 171 -21.91 -14.48 9.57
N LEU A 172 -20.87 -14.69 10.38
CA LEU A 172 -19.54 -14.13 10.18
C LEU A 172 -18.51 -15.26 10.05
N ARG A 173 -17.40 -14.97 9.38
CA ARG A 173 -16.25 -15.87 9.42
C ARG A 173 -15.58 -15.73 10.78
N ILE A 174 -16.03 -16.56 11.70
CA ILE A 174 -15.60 -16.60 13.09
C ILE A 174 -14.93 -17.93 13.42
N ALA A 175 -13.92 -17.88 14.28
CA ALA A 175 -13.33 -19.03 14.94
C ALA A 175 -13.19 -18.75 16.44
N ASP A 176 -13.55 -19.74 17.24
CA ASP A 176 -13.29 -19.77 18.68
C ASP A 176 -11.80 -20.07 18.92
N THR A 177 -11.16 -19.32 19.82
CA THR A 177 -9.76 -19.50 20.22
C THR A 177 -9.60 -20.14 21.62
N GLY A 178 -10.71 -20.38 22.33
CA GLY A 178 -10.77 -20.84 23.71
C GLY A 178 -10.69 -19.73 24.76
N TYR A 179 -10.16 -18.56 24.39
CA TYR A 179 -10.06 -17.36 25.24
C TYR A 179 -10.72 -16.12 24.60
N GLY A 180 -11.42 -16.34 23.48
CA GLY A 180 -12.10 -15.29 22.73
C GLY A 180 -12.36 -15.73 21.29
N TRP A 181 -12.44 -14.76 20.37
CA TRP A 181 -12.89 -15.01 19.00
C TRP A 181 -12.04 -14.30 17.95
N PHE A 182 -11.71 -15.05 16.89
CA PHE A 182 -11.10 -14.52 15.69
C PHE A 182 -12.17 -14.29 14.62
N VAL A 183 -12.40 -13.03 14.25
CA VAL A 183 -13.48 -12.59 13.36
C VAL A 183 -12.90 -11.88 12.15
N ARG A 184 -13.36 -12.22 10.95
CA ARG A 184 -12.98 -11.49 9.73
C ARG A 184 -13.71 -10.15 9.66
N THR A 185 -13.01 -9.07 9.31
CA THR A 185 -13.56 -7.71 9.35
C THR A 185 -14.44 -7.36 8.15
N ASP A 186 -14.46 -8.17 7.09
CA ASP A 186 -15.42 -8.01 6.00
C ASP A 186 -16.77 -8.67 6.35
N ALA A 187 -17.87 -8.03 5.95
CA ALA A 187 -19.17 -8.66 6.09
C ALA A 187 -19.21 -9.89 5.17
N GLY A 188 -19.47 -11.07 5.74
CA GLY A 188 -19.87 -12.21 4.92
C GLY A 188 -21.10 -11.83 4.09
N VAL A 189 -21.17 -12.28 2.85
CA VAL A 189 -22.22 -11.93 1.85
C VAL A 189 -23.65 -12.32 2.30
N GLN A 190 -23.82 -12.93 3.48
CA GLN A 190 -25.05 -13.61 3.88
C GLN A 190 -25.81 -12.98 5.05
N VAL A 191 -25.34 -11.88 5.65
CA VAL A 191 -26.02 -11.30 6.82
C VAL A 191 -26.41 -9.85 6.55
N PRO A 192 -27.70 -9.49 6.66
CA PRO A 192 -28.08 -8.10 6.76
C PRO A 192 -27.38 -7.50 7.98
N THR A 193 -26.65 -6.40 7.84
CA THR A 193 -25.93 -5.71 8.93
C THR A 193 -26.80 -5.50 10.18
N ALA A 194 -28.12 -5.44 10.01
CA ALA A 194 -29.12 -5.38 11.08
C ALA A 194 -29.13 -6.58 12.07
N GLN A 195 -28.44 -7.69 11.79
CA GLN A 195 -28.35 -8.85 12.70
C GLN A 195 -27.03 -8.94 13.49
N VAL A 196 -26.08 -8.06 13.21
CA VAL A 196 -24.81 -8.02 13.94
C VAL A 196 -24.93 -7.00 15.08
N PRO A 197 -24.61 -7.37 16.34
CA PRO A 197 -24.62 -6.44 17.47
C PRO A 197 -23.78 -5.18 17.20
N SER A 198 -24.26 -4.01 17.65
CA SER A 198 -23.68 -2.71 17.29
C SER A 198 -22.28 -2.48 17.85
N ASP A 199 -22.01 -3.00 19.05
CA ASP A 199 -20.70 -3.08 19.69
C ASP A 199 -19.69 -3.87 18.82
N LEU A 200 -20.09 -5.03 18.32
CA LEU A 200 -19.27 -5.82 17.40
C LEU A 200 -19.07 -5.10 16.05
N VAL A 201 -20.12 -4.44 15.53
CA VAL A 201 -20.00 -3.62 14.32
C VAL A 201 -18.99 -2.49 14.52
N ALA A 202 -18.97 -1.83 15.68
CA ALA A 202 -18.02 -0.77 16.00
C ALA A 202 -16.58 -1.29 15.98
N ALA A 203 -16.31 -2.39 16.70
CA ALA A 203 -14.98 -3.01 16.74
C ALA A 203 -14.49 -3.48 15.34
N LEU A 204 -15.36 -4.13 14.56
CA LEU A 204 -15.04 -4.57 13.19
C LEU A 204 -14.79 -3.38 12.26
N SER A 205 -15.56 -2.29 12.42
CA SER A 205 -15.40 -1.06 11.63
C SER A 205 -14.11 -0.34 11.97
N PHE A 206 -13.76 -0.27 13.26
CA PHE A 206 -12.49 0.29 13.73
C PHE A 206 -11.30 -0.48 13.14
N ALA A 207 -11.33 -1.81 13.24
CA ALA A 207 -10.29 -2.66 12.67
C ALA A 207 -10.15 -2.44 11.16
N ARG A 208 -11.27 -2.37 10.42
CA ARG A 208 -11.28 -2.12 8.98
C ARG A 208 -10.72 -0.74 8.62
N ALA A 209 -11.10 0.31 9.36
CA ALA A 209 -10.62 1.67 9.14
C ALA A 209 -9.09 1.79 9.29
N HIS A 210 -8.47 0.92 10.09
CA HIS A 210 -7.02 0.86 10.30
C HIS A 210 -6.31 -0.20 9.45
N GLY A 211 -7.00 -0.78 8.46
CA GLY A 211 -6.42 -1.75 7.52
C GLY A 211 -6.23 -3.16 8.09
N PHE A 212 -6.87 -3.50 9.21
CA PHE A 212 -6.84 -4.87 9.75
C PHE A 212 -7.92 -5.74 9.11
N ARG A 213 -7.51 -6.91 8.64
CA ARG A 213 -8.38 -7.88 7.94
C ARG A 213 -9.11 -8.82 8.90
N TYR A 214 -8.56 -8.96 10.09
CA TYR A 214 -9.11 -9.78 11.16
C TYR A 214 -9.10 -9.00 12.47
N LEU A 215 -10.07 -9.31 13.30
CA LEU A 215 -10.19 -8.88 14.67
C LEU A 215 -10.03 -10.12 15.55
N LEU A 216 -9.09 -10.06 16.50
CA LEU A 216 -8.98 -11.00 17.60
C LEU A 216 -9.53 -10.29 18.83
N LEU A 217 -10.70 -10.73 19.29
CA LEU A 217 -11.21 -10.42 20.62
C LEU A 217 -10.58 -11.43 21.57
N ASP A 218 -9.67 -11.01 22.42
CA ASP A 218 -8.95 -11.88 23.35
C ASP A 218 -9.13 -11.35 24.76
N ARG A 219 -9.49 -12.21 25.71
CA ARG A 219 -9.71 -11.84 27.10
C ARG A 219 -8.53 -11.09 27.72
N ASP A 220 -7.31 -11.44 27.32
CA ASP A 220 -6.08 -10.90 27.91
C ASP A 220 -5.42 -9.80 27.05
N ALA A 221 -6.05 -9.39 25.94
CA ALA A 221 -5.54 -8.31 25.11
C ALA A 221 -5.85 -6.92 25.67
N ASP A 222 -5.09 -5.93 25.18
CA ASP A 222 -5.22 -4.54 25.58
C ASP A 222 -6.58 -3.93 25.19
N GLU A 223 -7.00 -2.94 25.96
CA GLU A 223 -8.18 -2.13 25.68
C GLU A 223 -7.82 -0.90 24.86
N LEU A 224 -8.75 -0.44 24.04
CA LEU A 224 -8.66 0.76 23.21
C LEU A 224 -9.61 1.83 23.74
N ASP A 225 -9.08 3.03 24.01
CA ASP A 225 -9.85 4.17 24.50
C ASP A 225 -10.94 4.64 23.50
N GLU A 226 -10.79 4.32 22.22
CA GLU A 226 -11.71 4.73 21.15
C GLU A 226 -12.93 3.81 20.98
N LEU A 227 -12.97 2.68 21.68
CA LEU A 227 -14.09 1.74 21.67
C LEU A 227 -14.76 1.72 23.05
N ASP A 228 -16.07 1.44 23.06
CA ASP A 228 -16.80 1.26 24.31
C ASP A 228 -16.21 0.09 25.11
N HIS A 229 -16.29 0.19 26.44
CA HIS A 229 -15.86 -0.82 27.39
C HIS A 229 -17.07 -1.35 28.17
N PHE A 230 -17.15 -2.67 28.34
CA PHE A 230 -18.23 -3.37 29.04
C PHE A 230 -17.68 -4.33 30.09
N ASP A 231 -18.39 -4.46 31.20
CA ASP A 231 -18.06 -5.40 32.26
C ASP A 231 -18.36 -6.86 31.84
N TRP A 232 -17.43 -7.77 32.14
CA TRP A 232 -17.49 -9.21 31.85
C TRP A 232 -17.28 -10.09 33.08
#